data_AF-A0A842J0J6-F1
#
_entry.id   AF-A0A842J0J6-F1
#
_cell.length_a   1.000
_cell.length_b   1.000
_cell.length_c   1.000
_cell.angle_alpha   90.00
_cell.angle_beta   90.00
_cell.angle_gamma   90.00
#
_symmetry.space_group_name_H-M   'P 1'
#
loop_
_entity.id
_entity.type
_entity.pdbx_description
1 polymer ?
#
loop_
_entity_poly.entity_id
_entity_poly.type
_entity_poly.pdbx_seq_one_letter_code
_entity_poly.pdbx_strand_id
1 'polypeptide(L)' 'MRSEQLSSYITQKGDTWDLISFKVYGSVQYVEELKKANYDFIKLICFPEEVALIIPVVKVSEEGKTLNGFNKKGRNKGIL' A
#
# COMPACT_ATOMS: atom_id res chain seq x y z
N MET A 1 15.95 5.96 -24.53
CA MET A 1 15.20 6.80 -23.56
C MET A 1 14.46 5.84 -22.65
N ARG A 2 14.66 5.89 -21.32
CA ARG A 2 13.90 5.04 -20.40
C ARG A 2 12.51 5.65 -20.26
N SER A 3 11.52 5.02 -20.88
CA SER A 3 10.12 5.31 -20.61
C SER A 3 9.84 4.90 -19.15
N GLU A 4 9.46 5.86 -18.31
CA GLU A 4 8.86 5.52 -17.03
C GLU A 4 7.56 4.78 -17.31
N GLN A 5 7.49 3.50 -16.94
CA GLN A 5 6.28 2.71 -17.10
C GLN A 5 5.29 3.18 -16.03
N LEU A 6 4.34 4.04 -16.42
CA LEU A 6 3.21 4.41 -15.58
C LEU A 6 2.26 3.21 -15.47
N SER A 7 2.15 2.65 -14.27
CA SER A 7 1.13 1.65 -13.95
C SER A 7 -0.15 2.32 -13.45
N SER A 8 -1.29 1.65 -13.57
CA SER A 8 -2.58 2.13 -13.05
C SER A 8 -3.19 1.14 -12.07
N TYR A 9 -3.96 1.65 -11.10
CA TYR A 9 -4.76 0.86 -10.17
C TYR A 9 -6.23 1.23 -10.32
N ILE A 10 -7.11 0.23 -10.37
CA ILE A 10 -8.56 0.43 -10.34
C ILE A 10 -9.05 0.24 -8.91
N THR A 11 -9.67 1.26 -8.34
CA THR A 11 -10.12 1.23 -6.94
C THR A 11 -11.24 0.22 -6.72
N GLN A 12 -11.26 -0.31 -5.51
CA GLN A 12 -12.36 -1.11 -4.99
C GLN A 12 -13.13 -0.29 -3.95
N LYS A 13 -14.42 -0.60 -3.79
CA LYS A 13 -15.27 0.05 -2.79
C LYS A 13 -14.62 -0.03 -1.40
N GLY A 14 -14.45 1.12 -0.75
CA GLY A 14 -13.88 1.18 0.59
C GLY A 14 -12.36 1.38 0.62
N ASP A 15 -11.70 1.42 -0.54
CA ASP A 15 -10.27 1.71 -0.59
C ASP A 15 -9.98 3.11 -0.02
N THR A 16 -8.84 3.24 0.65
CA THR A 16 -8.30 4.51 1.14
C THR A 16 -6.89 4.70 0.59
N TRP A 17 -6.37 5.92 0.64
CA TRP A 17 -5.02 6.20 0.17
C TRP A 17 -3.95 5.32 0.81
N ASP A 18 -3.98 5.13 2.13
CA ASP A 18 -3.01 4.30 2.86
C ASP A 18 -3.10 2.84 2.42
N LEU A 19 -4.31 2.30 2.26
CA LEU A 19 -4.52 0.93 1.82
C LEU A 19 -4.02 0.71 0.38
N ILE A 20 -4.31 1.64 -0.53
CA ILE A 20 -3.83 1.57 -1.91
C ILE A 20 -2.31 1.64 -1.94
N SER A 21 -1.71 2.59 -1.21
CA SER A 21 -0.26 2.72 -1.10
C SER A 21 0.39 1.42 -0.61
N PHE A 22 -0.19 0.79 0.42
CA PHE A 22 0.29 -0.50 0.91
C PHE A 22 0.13 -1.62 -0.12
N LYS A 23 -0.99 -1.69 -0.85
CA LYS A 23 -1.22 -2.70 -1.89
C LYS A 23 -0.23 -2.58 -3.05
N VAL A 24 0.04 -1.35 -3.52
CA VAL A 24 0.85 -1.13 -4.73
C VAL A 24 2.35 -1.01 -4.44
N TYR A 25 2.74 -0.46 -3.28
CA TYR A 25 4.15 -0.26 -2.91
C TYR A 25 4.64 -1.12 -1.75
N GLY A 26 3.74 -1.79 -1.02
CA GLY A 26 4.07 -2.51 0.22
C GLY A 26 4.30 -1.59 1.43
N SER A 27 4.04 -0.29 1.31
CA SER A 27 4.24 0.71 2.36
C SER A 27 3.23 1.84 2.27
N VAL A 28 2.81 2.38 3.41
CA VAL A 28 1.93 3.56 3.51
C VAL A 28 2.69 4.88 3.36
N GLN A 29 4.03 4.86 3.33
CA GLN A 29 4.85 6.07 3.27
C GLN A 29 4.73 6.82 1.94
N TYR A 30 4.24 6.16 0.89
CA TYR A 30 4.14 6.71 -0.47
C TYR A 30 2.76 7.29 -0.80
N VAL A 31 1.94 7.53 0.22
CA VAL A 31 0.61 8.12 0.07
C VAL A 31 0.67 9.52 -0.53
N GLU A 32 1.70 10.30 -0.19
CA GLU A 32 1.80 11.66 -0.69
C GLU A 32 2.17 11.70 -2.18
N GLU A 33 3.08 10.84 -2.63
CA GLU A 33 3.42 10.66 -4.05
C GLU A 33 2.20 10.17 -4.84
N LEU A 34 1.48 9.19 -4.30
CA LEU A 34 0.25 8.68 -4.89
C LEU A 34 -0.81 9.78 -5.03
N LYS A 35 -0.98 10.62 -4.00
CA LYS A 35 -1.89 11.77 -4.01
C LYS A 35 -1.48 12.84 -5.02
N LYS A 36 -0.18 13.17 -5.09
CA LYS A 36 0.36 14.16 -6.05
C LYS A 36 0.09 13.74 -7.50
N ALA A 37 0.23 12.46 -7.81
CA ALA A 37 -0.08 11.93 -9.14
C ALA A 37 -1.59 11.91 -9.46
N ASN A 38 -2.46 12.04 -8.45
CA ASN A 38 -3.92 11.89 -8.55
C ASN A 38 -4.66 13.05 -7.85
N TYR A 39 -4.18 14.27 -8.07
CA TYR A 39 -4.62 15.45 -7.31
C TYR A 39 -6.13 15.72 -7.43
N ASP A 40 -6.74 15.37 -8.56
CA ASP A 40 -8.18 15.52 -8.79
C ASP A 40 -9.04 14.76 -7.78
N PHE A 41 -8.51 13.69 -7.19
CA PHE A 41 -9.19 12.84 -6.21
C PHE A 41 -8.81 13.16 -4.76
N ILE A 42 -7.98 14.18 -4.50
CA ILE A 42 -7.37 14.44 -3.18
C ILE A 42 -8.39 14.59 -2.03
N LYS A 43 -9.61 15.03 -2.35
CA LYS A 43 -10.70 15.23 -1.38
C LYS A 43 -11.40 13.93 -0.97
N LEU A 44 -11.16 12.83 -1.69
CA LEU A 44 -11.71 11.53 -1.34
C LEU A 44 -10.93 10.95 -0.17
N ILE A 45 -11.64 10.67 0.91
CA ILE A 45 -11.11 9.92 2.06
C ILE A 45 -11.26 8.42 1.81
N CYS A 46 -12.33 8.03 1.14
CA CYS A 46 -12.70 6.68 0.78
C CYS A 46 -13.13 6.66 -0.69
N PHE A 47 -12.62 5.69 -1.45
CA PHE A 47 -12.89 5.57 -2.87
C PHE A 47 -14.12 4.71 -3.15
N PRO A 48 -14.94 5.09 -4.15
CA PRO A 48 -15.87 4.16 -4.78
C PRO A 48 -15.07 3.13 -5.61
N GLU A 49 -15.77 2.14 -6.14
CA GLU A 49 -15.18 1.22 -7.12
C GLU A 49 -14.95 1.91 -8.47
N GLU A 50 -14.07 1.34 -9.28
CA GLU A 50 -13.83 1.71 -10.69
C GLU A 50 -13.17 3.07 -10.94
N VAL A 51 -12.57 3.72 -9.93
CA VAL A 51 -11.72 4.91 -10.16
C VAL A 51 -10.33 4.47 -10.59
N ALA A 52 -9.86 4.98 -11.72
CA ALA A 52 -8.50 4.72 -12.20
C ALA A 52 -7.51 5.73 -11.58
N LEU A 53 -6.54 5.21 -10.82
CA LEU A 53 -5.44 6.00 -10.25
C LEU A 53 -4.12 5.71 -10.96
N ILE A 54 -3.35 6.76 -11.19
CA ILE A 54 -1.97 6.68 -11.69
C ILE A 54 -1.07 6.26 -10.54
N ILE A 55 -0.26 5.21 -10.77
CA ILE A 55 0.73 4.72 -9.80
C ILE A 55 2.11 5.21 -10.25
N PRO A 56 2.63 6.31 -9.66
CA PRO A 56 3.95 6.82 -10.00
C PRO A 56 5.06 5.84 -9.63
N VAL A 57 6.15 5.86 -10.38
CA VAL A 57 7.36 5.10 -10.05
C VAL A 57 8.04 5.78 -8.86
N VAL A 58 8.09 5.09 -7.71
CA VAL A 58 8.82 5.53 -6.53
C VAL A 58 10.01 4.59 -6.28
N LYS A 59 11.13 5.14 -5.82
CA LYS A 59 12.26 4.32 -5.37
C LYS A 59 11.93 3.74 -4.01
N VAL A 60 11.41 2.51 -4.00
CA VAL A 60 11.15 1.78 -2.76
C VAL A 60 12.50 1.40 -2.15
N SER A 61 12.86 1.98 -1.01
CA SER A 61 13.94 1.44 -0.19
C SER A 61 13.38 0.21 0.53
N GLU A 62 14.01 -0.96 0.38
CA GLU A 62 13.55 -2.22 0.98
C GLU A 62 13.82 -2.30 2.50
N GLU A 63 13.71 -1.19 3.21
CA GLU A 63 13.96 -1.12 4.64
C GLU A 63 12.65 -1.37 5.39
N GLY A 64 12.27 -2.64 5.58
CA GLY A 64 11.17 -2.94 6.51
C GLY A 64 10.42 -4.27 6.40
N LYS A 65 10.81 -5.23 5.55
CA LYS A 65 10.21 -6.58 5.58
C LYS A 65 10.90 -7.48 6.62
N THR A 66 10.79 -7.15 7.90
CA THR A 66 10.87 -8.15 8.97
C THR A 66 9.48 -8.30 9.59
N LEU A 67 8.61 -9.07 8.93
CA LEU A 67 7.48 -9.68 9.63
C LEU A 67 8.06 -10.78 10.53
N ASN A 68 8.46 -10.35 11.73
CA ASN A 68 8.94 -11.22 12.78
C ASN A 68 7.82 -12.20 13.15
N GLY A 69 8.13 -13.49 13.09
CA GLY A 69 7.16 -14.57 13.16
C GLY A 69 6.27 -14.51 14.39
N PHE A 70 4.98 -14.78 14.20
CA PHE A 70 4.10 -15.26 15.25
C PHE A 70 4.61 -16.64 15.71
N ASN A 71 5.67 -16.65 16.53
CA ASN A 71 6.02 -17.81 17.34
C ASN A 71 4.91 -17.95 18.39
N LYS A 72 3.90 -18.78 18.07
CA LYS A 72 2.97 -19.32 19.06
C LYS A 72 3.82 -20.07 20.08
N LYS A 73 4.20 -19.41 21.18
CA LYS A 73 4.76 -20.06 22.36
C LYS A 73 3.84 -21.23 22.71
N GLY A 74 4.29 -22.44 22.42
CA GLY A 74 3.73 -23.66 22.98
C GLY A 74 3.78 -23.50 24.49
N ARG A 75 2.60 -23.33 25.10
CA ARG A 75 2.46 -23.43 26.56
C ARG A 75 2.71 -24.89 26.91
N ASN A 76 3.96 -25.24 27.22
CA ASN A 76 4.25 -26.45 27.98
C ASN A 76 3.60 -26.28 29.35
N LYS A 77 2.39 -26.84 29.52
CA LYS A 77 1.85 -27.12 30.84
C LYS A 77 2.65 -28.30 31.38
N GLY A 78 3.67 -27.99 32.19
CA GLY A 78 4.19 -28.96 33.13
C GLY A 78 3.05 -29.38 34.04
N ILE A 79 2.70 -30.66 33.98
CA ILE A 79 1.84 -31.31 34.97
C ILE A 79 2.64 -32.53 35.43
N LEU A 80 3.10 -32.40 36.67
CA LEU A 80 3.41 -33.40 37.70
C LEU A 80 3.89 -34.79 37.23
#